data_AF-A0AAN9YLS9-F1
#
_entry.id   AF-A0AAN9YLS9-F1
#
_cell.length_a   1.000
_cell.length_b   1.000
_cell.length_c   1.000
_cell.angle_alpha   90.00
_cell.angle_beta   90.00
_cell.angle_gamma   90.00
#
_symmetry.space_group_name_H-M   'P 1'
#
loop_
_entity.id
_entity.type
_entity.pdbx_description
1 polymer ?
#
loop_
_entity_poly.entity_id
_entity_poly.type
_entity_poly.pdbx_seq_one_letter_code
_entity_poly.pdbx_strand_id
1 'polypeptide(L)'
;MTSTEQKDFSGRSKPEEDFEQGQPQLSSTTHDAQNLTILGYKPQLHRNRSMFTLLFQSLAIAAQSPCQKINTNYGMGGGMSGQLPMFVGWIAVLFLSECVALSLGELASRYPTSAGPYYWSFQLASPRYRTVLSFVTGWTWLIGNWTITLSVNFGFASLVAATAALFHPDDFAIAPWQLLLIFYAMCFLAFAAVAFGNRLLPAVDTACAAFTAVSILVTCVCLSAKAGAGRHSPSFTLVMIGFLLS
;
A
#
# COMPACT_ATOMS: atom_id res chain seq x y z
N MET A 1 54.11 9.63 -22.55
CA MET A 1 53.87 8.98 -23.86
C MET A 1 53.97 7.49 -23.60
N THR A 2 52.99 6.62 -23.81
CA THR A 2 51.85 6.66 -24.73
C THR A 2 50.97 5.43 -24.44
N SER A 3 49.66 5.61 -24.62
CA SER A 3 48.68 4.62 -25.11
C SER A 3 48.36 3.38 -24.27
N THR A 4 47.22 3.43 -23.57
CA THR A 4 46.36 2.26 -23.33
C THR A 4 45.05 2.40 -24.10
N GLU A 5 45.03 1.66 -25.22
CA GLU A 5 43.93 0.88 -25.79
C GLU A 5 42.50 1.46 -25.82
N GLN A 6 42.17 2.04 -26.97
CA GLN A 6 40.83 2.32 -27.47
C GLN A 6 40.34 1.07 -28.25
N LYS A 7 39.41 0.30 -27.69
CA LYS A 7 38.69 -0.76 -28.42
C LYS A 7 37.30 -0.26 -28.80
N ASP A 8 37.27 0.27 -30.01
CA ASP A 8 36.12 0.43 -30.88
C ASP A 8 35.45 -0.93 -31.13
N PHE A 9 34.12 -0.99 -31.01
CA PHE A 9 33.31 -2.13 -31.45
C PHE A 9 32.08 -1.62 -32.20
N SER A 10 32.34 -1.02 -33.37
CA SER A 10 31.37 -0.89 -34.45
C SER A 10 31.26 -2.22 -35.21
N GLY A 11 30.08 -2.83 -35.21
CA GLY A 11 29.74 -4.03 -35.97
C GLY A 11 28.22 -4.23 -36.05
N ARG A 12 27.70 -4.29 -37.28
CA ARG A 12 26.32 -3.98 -37.73
C ARG A 12 25.46 -5.23 -38.00
N SER A 13 24.13 -5.01 -38.10
CA SER A 13 23.09 -5.76 -38.87
C SER A 13 22.25 -6.79 -38.07
N LYS A 14 20.91 -6.93 -38.19
CA LYS A 14 19.87 -6.55 -39.19
C LYS A 14 18.47 -6.31 -38.54
N PRO A 15 17.51 -5.73 -39.29
CA PRO A 15 16.09 -5.56 -38.89
C PRO A 15 15.16 -6.65 -39.49
N GLU A 16 14.17 -7.12 -38.72
CA GLU A 16 12.98 -7.93 -39.11
C GLU A 16 11.88 -7.58 -38.07
N GLU A 17 10.90 -6.73 -38.38
CA GLU A 17 9.59 -6.99 -39.00
C GLU A 17 8.64 -7.94 -38.21
N ASP A 18 7.58 -7.28 -37.71
CA ASP A 18 6.18 -7.69 -37.59
C ASP A 18 5.70 -8.68 -36.53
N PHE A 19 5.06 -8.11 -35.51
CA PHE A 19 3.73 -8.55 -35.06
C PHE A 19 2.88 -7.32 -34.72
N GLU A 20 2.03 -6.91 -35.66
CA GLU A 20 0.85 -6.09 -35.37
C GLU A 20 -0.22 -6.95 -34.68
N GLN A 21 -0.59 -6.60 -33.45
CA GLN A 21 -1.89 -6.96 -32.88
C GLN A 21 -2.33 -5.83 -31.94
N GLY A 22 -3.37 -5.10 -32.35
CA GLY A 22 -3.73 -3.79 -31.81
C GLY A 22 -4.41 -3.78 -30.44
N GLN A 23 -4.17 -2.69 -29.69
CA GLN A 23 -5.15 -1.75 -29.09
C GLN A 23 -4.43 -0.74 -28.16
N PRO A 24 -5.00 0.45 -27.88
CA PRO A 24 -4.26 1.71 -27.74
C PRO A 24 -3.62 1.90 -26.35
N GLN A 25 -2.31 1.65 -26.23
CA GLN A 25 -1.47 1.95 -25.06
C GLN A 25 -0.06 2.44 -25.48
N LEU A 26 0.04 3.11 -26.64
CA LEU A 26 1.31 3.22 -27.39
C LEU A 26 2.13 4.50 -27.18
N SER A 27 1.67 5.51 -26.44
CA SER A 27 2.44 6.75 -26.23
C SER A 27 3.19 6.83 -24.88
N SER A 28 2.59 6.38 -23.77
CA SER A 28 3.24 6.44 -22.44
C SER A 28 4.33 5.38 -22.27
N THR A 29 4.08 4.15 -22.75
CA THR A 29 5.03 3.03 -22.62
C THR A 29 6.33 3.27 -23.40
N THR A 30 6.25 3.95 -24.54
CA THR A 30 7.39 4.30 -25.40
C THR A 30 8.28 5.36 -24.73
N HIS A 31 7.70 6.38 -24.11
CA HIS A 31 8.44 7.41 -23.38
C HIS A 31 9.13 6.87 -22.12
N ASP A 32 8.46 6.01 -21.34
CA ASP A 32 9.06 5.43 -20.14
C ASP A 32 10.18 4.42 -20.47
N ALA A 33 10.02 3.63 -21.53
CA ALA A 33 11.07 2.74 -22.04
C ALA A 33 12.29 3.53 -22.57
N GLN A 34 12.06 4.67 -23.22
CA GLN A 34 13.12 5.59 -23.64
C GLN A 34 13.81 6.25 -22.44
N ASN A 35 13.07 6.69 -21.43
CA ASN A 35 13.62 7.26 -20.19
C ASN A 35 14.46 6.25 -19.40
N LEU A 36 14.04 4.98 -19.35
CA LEU A 36 14.83 3.88 -18.76
C LEU A 36 16.12 3.62 -19.54
N THR A 37 16.06 3.70 -20.87
CA THR A 37 17.23 3.55 -21.75
C THR A 37 18.24 4.69 -21.56
N ILE A 38 17.76 5.92 -21.36
CA ILE A 38 18.58 7.10 -21.02
C ILE A 38 19.28 6.93 -19.66
N LEU A 39 18.64 6.25 -18.71
CA LEU A 39 19.21 5.89 -17.40
C LEU A 39 20.13 4.66 -17.45
N GLY A 40 20.34 4.05 -18.62
CA GLY A 40 21.19 2.87 -18.81
C GLY A 40 20.55 1.55 -18.40
N TYR A 41 19.24 1.52 -18.13
CA TYR A 41 18.49 0.31 -17.77
C TYR A 41 17.71 -0.24 -18.97
N LYS A 42 17.93 -1.53 -19.30
CA LYS A 42 17.03 -2.26 -20.21
C LYS A 42 15.74 -2.60 -19.44
N PRO A 43 14.55 -2.19 -19.89
CA PRO A 43 13.29 -2.59 -19.27
C PRO A 43 13.08 -4.11 -19.42
N GLN A 44 13.29 -4.86 -18.34
CA GLN A 44 13.15 -6.34 -18.29
C GLN A 44 11.83 -6.79 -17.67
N LEU A 45 11.02 -5.88 -17.12
CA LEU A 45 9.74 -6.21 -16.47
C LEU A 45 8.57 -5.73 -17.33
N HIS A 46 7.73 -6.67 -17.77
CA HIS A 46 6.48 -6.36 -18.45
C HIS A 46 5.49 -5.79 -17.43
N ARG A 47 4.88 -4.63 -17.70
CA ARG A 47 3.91 -4.03 -16.77
C ARG A 47 2.63 -4.84 -16.78
N ASN A 48 2.43 -5.67 -15.75
CA ASN A 48 1.29 -6.58 -15.65
C ASN A 48 0.01 -5.92 -15.07
N ARG A 49 0.06 -4.62 -14.73
CA ARG A 49 -1.05 -3.90 -14.09
C ARG A 49 -1.42 -2.62 -14.85
N SER A 50 -2.71 -2.42 -15.06
CA SER A 50 -3.27 -1.20 -15.65
C SER A 50 -3.20 -0.04 -14.66
N MET A 51 -2.94 1.18 -15.12
CA MET A 51 -2.96 2.39 -14.29
C MET A 51 -4.30 2.56 -13.57
N PHE A 52 -5.41 2.29 -14.26
CA PHE A 52 -6.74 2.38 -13.66
C PHE A 52 -6.94 1.38 -12.53
N THR A 53 -6.41 0.15 -12.67
CA THR A 53 -6.46 -0.85 -11.59
C THR A 53 -5.61 -0.42 -10.41
N LEU A 54 -4.45 0.18 -10.64
CA LEU A 54 -3.58 0.70 -9.57
C LEU A 54 -4.22 1.88 -8.83
N LEU A 55 -4.80 2.84 -9.56
CA LEU A 55 -5.50 3.98 -8.96
C LEU A 55 -6.70 3.53 -8.12
N PHE A 56 -7.52 2.63 -8.67
CA PHE A 56 -8.66 2.08 -7.97
C PHE A 56 -8.24 1.32 -6.70
N GLN A 57 -7.17 0.52 -6.79
CA GLN A 57 -6.63 -0.22 -5.66
C GLN A 57 -6.10 0.70 -4.56
N SER A 58 -5.40 1.79 -4.91
CA SER A 58 -4.93 2.78 -3.94
C SER A 58 -6.09 3.45 -3.20
N LEU A 59 -7.16 3.81 -3.91
CA LEU A 59 -8.37 4.38 -3.29
C LEU A 59 -9.07 3.37 -2.38
N ALA A 60 -9.15 2.11 -2.79
CA ALA A 60 -9.76 1.03 -2.02
C ALA A 60 -9.02 0.79 -0.70
N ILE A 61 -7.69 0.78 -0.72
CA ILE A 61 -6.85 0.63 0.48
C ILE A 61 -7.00 1.85 1.41
N ALA A 62 -7.03 3.06 0.85
CA ALA A 62 -7.24 4.29 1.63
C ALA A 62 -8.60 4.28 2.37
N ALA A 63 -9.65 3.76 1.73
CA ALA A 63 -11.00 3.67 2.30
C ALA A 63 -11.15 2.64 3.43
N GLN A 64 -10.33 1.59 3.46
CA GLN A 64 -10.37 0.57 4.53
C GLN A 64 -9.75 1.05 5.85
N SER A 65 -8.77 1.95 5.78
CA SER A 65 -7.99 2.40 6.93
C SER A 65 -8.84 2.99 8.08
N PRO A 66 -9.88 3.81 7.82
CA PRO A 66 -10.78 4.30 8.87
C PRO A 66 -11.66 3.18 9.46
N CYS A 67 -12.20 2.30 8.63
CA CYS A 67 -13.10 1.22 9.07
C CYS A 67 -12.41 0.31 10.08
N GLN A 68 -11.16 -0.08 9.83
CA GLN A 68 -10.39 -0.92 10.76
C GLN A 68 -10.17 -0.24 12.12
N LYS A 69 -9.83 1.06 12.12
CA LYS A 69 -9.61 1.84 13.34
C LYS A 69 -10.88 1.93 14.18
N ILE A 70 -12.03 2.15 13.54
CA ILE A 70 -13.32 2.24 14.23
C ILE A 70 -13.64 0.93 14.95
N ASN A 71 -13.49 -0.22 14.28
CA ASN A 71 -13.75 -1.54 14.88
C ASN A 71 -12.86 -1.81 16.11
N THR A 72 -11.57 -1.47 16.05
CA THR A 72 -10.65 -1.67 17.17
C THR A 72 -10.96 -0.73 18.35
N ASN A 73 -11.32 0.53 18.10
CA ASN A 73 -11.65 1.48 19.17
C ASN A 73 -12.90 1.04 19.96
N TYR A 74 -13.94 0.55 19.28
CA TYR A 74 -15.12 0.01 19.96
C TYR A 74 -14.83 -1.30 20.70
N GLY A 75 -13.94 -2.15 20.17
CA GLY A 75 -13.57 -3.42 20.82
C GLY A 75 -12.73 -3.26 22.09
N MET A 76 -11.95 -2.18 22.21
CA MET A 76 -11.04 -1.96 23.34
C MET A 76 -11.67 -1.18 24.51
N GLY A 77 -13.01 -1.13 24.60
CA GLY A 77 -13.75 -0.43 25.67
C GLY A 77 -13.56 1.09 25.69
N GLY A 78 -12.82 1.64 24.72
CA GLY A 78 -12.42 3.04 24.65
C GLY A 78 -13.46 3.90 23.95
N GLY A 79 -14.67 4.01 24.53
CA GLY A 79 -15.64 5.06 24.14
C GLY A 79 -15.18 6.49 24.48
N MET A 80 -13.93 6.66 24.93
CA MET A 80 -13.36 7.93 25.42
C MET A 80 -12.92 8.90 24.32
N SER A 81 -12.77 8.44 23.08
CA SER A 81 -12.55 9.34 21.95
C SER A 81 -13.90 9.61 21.28
N GLY A 82 -14.41 10.83 21.43
CA GLY A 82 -15.60 11.26 20.69
C GLY A 82 -15.41 11.07 19.18
N GLN A 83 -16.50 11.05 18.42
CA GLN A 83 -16.46 10.95 16.96
C GLN A 83 -15.66 12.12 16.32
N LEU A 84 -15.57 13.24 17.05
CA LEU A 84 -14.88 14.47 16.68
C LEU A 84 -13.36 14.36 16.55
N PRO A 85 -12.59 13.99 17.60
CA PRO A 85 -11.14 13.82 17.48
C PRO A 85 -10.74 12.77 16.44
N MET A 86 -11.58 11.74 16.23
CA MET A 86 -11.35 10.76 15.15
C MET A 86 -11.44 11.40 13.76
N PHE A 87 -12.48 12.21 13.51
CA PHE A 87 -12.68 12.87 12.23
C PHE A 87 -11.62 13.93 11.94
N VAL A 88 -11.29 14.78 12.93
CA VAL A 88 -10.25 15.81 12.79
C VAL A 88 -8.87 15.17 12.60
N GLY A 89 -8.55 14.14 13.40
CA GLY A 89 -7.31 13.38 13.26
C GLY A 89 -7.20 12.72 11.89
N TRP A 90 -8.30 12.21 11.34
CA TRP A 90 -8.32 11.63 10.01
C TRP A 90 -8.03 12.65 8.90
N ILE A 91 -8.68 13.83 8.92
CA ILE A 91 -8.41 14.89 7.94
C ILE A 91 -6.95 15.33 8.00
N ALA A 92 -6.40 15.49 9.20
CA ALA A 92 -5.01 15.88 9.38
C ALA A 92 -4.03 14.83 8.80
N VAL A 93 -4.29 13.53 9.03
CA VAL A 93 -3.48 12.44 8.47
C VAL A 93 -3.61 12.39 6.95
N LEU A 94 -4.80 12.57 6.38
CA LEU A 94 -5.00 12.60 4.93
C LEU A 94 -4.20 13.74 4.29
N PHE A 95 -4.31 14.95 4.83
CA PHE A 95 -3.60 16.11 4.32
C PHE A 95 -2.08 15.90 4.32
N LEU A 96 -1.52 15.43 5.44
CA LEU A 96 -0.09 15.13 5.53
C LEU A 96 0.34 14.02 4.55
N SER A 97 -0.51 13.00 4.39
CA SER A 97 -0.25 11.88 3.49
C SER A 97 -0.24 12.30 2.02
N GLU A 98 -1.14 13.20 1.61
CA GLU A 98 -1.16 13.79 0.26
C GLU A 98 0.07 14.65 -0.01
N CYS A 99 0.54 15.45 0.96
CA CYS A 99 1.79 16.19 0.83
C CYS A 99 2.98 15.27 0.54
N VAL A 100 3.05 14.13 1.24
CA VAL A 100 4.09 13.11 1.01
C VAL A 100 3.93 12.45 -0.37
N ALA A 101 2.69 12.11 -0.75
CA ALA A 101 2.40 11.50 -2.05
C ALA A 101 2.75 12.41 -3.22
N LEU A 102 2.48 13.71 -3.14
CA LEU A 102 2.84 14.69 -4.17
C LEU A 102 4.35 14.83 -4.33
N SER A 103 5.10 14.86 -3.23
CA SER A 103 6.57 14.90 -3.25
C SER A 103 7.16 13.63 -3.87
N LEU A 104 6.65 12.45 -3.50
CA LEU A 104 7.04 11.18 -4.12
C LEU A 104 6.63 11.11 -5.59
N GLY A 105 5.51 11.73 -5.97
CA GLY A 105 5.05 11.83 -7.35
C GLY A 105 6.01 12.60 -8.24
N GLU A 106 6.56 13.73 -7.75
CA GLU A 106 7.58 14.48 -8.48
C GLU A 106 8.84 13.61 -8.70
N LEU A 107 9.29 12.90 -7.66
CA LEU A 107 10.43 11.99 -7.74
C LEU A 107 10.18 10.81 -8.70
N ALA A 108 8.99 10.21 -8.66
CA ALA A 108 8.60 9.11 -9.53
C ALA A 108 8.52 9.54 -11.00
N SER A 109 8.11 10.79 -11.27
CA SER A 109 8.07 11.34 -12.64
C SER A 109 9.46 11.59 -13.23
N ARG A 110 10.43 12.00 -12.38
CA ARG A 110 11.82 12.22 -12.79
C ARG A 110 12.63 10.93 -12.90
N TYR A 111 12.31 9.93 -12.08
CA TYR A 111 13.02 8.66 -12.01
C TYR A 111 12.04 7.49 -12.10
N PRO A 112 11.51 7.18 -13.30
CA PRO A 112 10.60 6.06 -13.52
C PRO A 112 11.37 4.73 -13.54
N THR A 113 12.04 4.40 -12.43
CA THR A 113 12.79 3.15 -12.28
C THR A 113 12.06 2.21 -11.32
N SER A 114 12.12 0.90 -11.58
CA SER A 114 11.55 -0.12 -10.71
C SER A 114 12.24 -0.26 -9.35
N ALA A 115 13.22 0.61 -9.06
CA ALA A 115 14.10 0.54 -7.91
C ALA A 115 13.60 1.36 -6.69
N GLY A 116 12.38 1.89 -6.76
CA GLY A 116 11.66 2.40 -5.59
C GLY A 116 12.39 3.49 -4.76
N PRO A 117 12.02 3.63 -3.47
CA PRO A 117 12.50 4.72 -2.62
C PRO A 117 14.03 4.71 -2.38
N TYR A 118 14.65 3.52 -2.39
CA TYR A 118 16.09 3.41 -2.18
C TYR A 118 16.89 4.00 -3.35
N TYR A 119 16.40 3.87 -4.59
CA TYR A 119 17.04 4.49 -5.75
C TYR A 119 16.90 6.00 -5.75
N TRP A 120 15.74 6.53 -5.37
CA TRP A 120 15.54 7.98 -5.24
C TRP A 120 16.48 8.57 -4.19
N SER A 121 16.62 7.90 -3.03
CA SER A 121 17.56 8.33 -1.99
C SER A 121 19.02 8.30 -2.44
N PHE A 122 19.42 7.34 -3.29
CA PHE A 122 20.75 7.27 -3.87
C PHE A 122 21.03 8.46 -4.81
N GLN A 123 20.06 8.84 -5.63
CA GLN A 123 20.19 9.94 -6.58
C GLN A 123 20.21 11.33 -5.91
N LEU A 124 19.40 11.51 -4.85
CA LEU A 124 19.30 12.77 -4.10
C LEU A 124 20.46 13.01 -3.14
N ALA A 125 21.07 11.95 -2.61
CA ALA A 125 22.16 12.06 -1.64
C ALA A 125 23.44 12.68 -2.24
N SER A 126 24.32 13.24 -1.40
CA SER A 126 25.63 13.73 -1.84
C SER A 126 26.61 12.56 -2.07
N PRO A 127 27.59 12.66 -3.00
CA PRO A 127 28.44 11.54 -3.45
C PRO A 127 29.10 10.74 -2.33
N ARG A 128 29.38 11.39 -1.20
CA ARG A 128 30.00 10.78 -0.02
C ARG A 128 29.07 9.86 0.78
N TYR A 129 27.77 10.13 0.77
CA TYR A 129 26.78 9.42 1.61
C TYR A 129 25.74 8.62 0.82
N ARG A 130 25.76 8.65 -0.53
CA ARG A 130 24.75 8.00 -1.37
C ARG A 130 24.51 6.54 -1.03
N THR A 131 25.59 5.76 -0.88
CA THR A 131 25.51 4.32 -0.59
C THR A 131 24.98 4.03 0.81
N VAL A 132 25.35 4.85 1.80
CA VAL A 132 24.90 4.64 3.20
C VAL A 132 23.42 5.01 3.34
N LEU A 133 23.01 6.15 2.77
CA LEU A 133 21.63 6.61 2.83
C LEU A 133 20.68 5.68 2.05
N SER A 134 21.10 5.16 0.90
CA SER A 134 20.31 4.20 0.14
C SER A 134 20.18 2.86 0.86
N PHE A 135 21.25 2.40 1.53
CA PHE A 135 21.22 1.19 2.34
C PHE A 135 20.25 1.35 3.52
N VAL A 136 20.36 2.42 4.29
CA VAL A 136 19.44 2.69 5.42
C VAL A 136 17.99 2.80 4.94
N THR A 137 17.73 3.55 3.87
CA THR A 137 16.39 3.68 3.28
C THR A 137 15.83 2.33 2.85
N GLY A 138 16.65 1.49 2.22
CA GLY A 138 16.27 0.13 1.83
C GLY A 138 15.91 -0.75 3.02
N TRP A 139 16.70 -0.72 4.09
CA TRP A 139 16.42 -1.48 5.32
C TRP A 139 15.17 -0.99 6.04
N THR A 140 14.99 0.33 6.18
CA THR A 140 13.78 0.89 6.78
C THR A 140 12.54 0.51 5.98
N TRP A 141 12.61 0.53 4.65
CA TRP A 141 11.51 0.08 3.80
C TRP A 141 11.22 -1.41 3.97
N LEU A 142 12.25 -2.26 4.03
CA LEU A 142 12.09 -3.71 4.24
C LEU A 142 11.44 -4.01 5.60
N ILE A 143 11.97 -3.42 6.68
CA ILE A 143 11.44 -3.58 8.04
C ILE A 143 10.00 -3.08 8.10
N GLY A 144 9.70 -1.93 7.49
CA GLY A 144 8.34 -1.39 7.43
C GLY A 144 7.34 -2.36 6.79
N ASN A 145 7.70 -2.96 5.65
CA ASN A 145 6.84 -3.95 4.98
C ASN A 145 6.62 -5.21 5.84
N TRP A 146 7.65 -5.69 6.53
CA TRP A 146 7.52 -6.82 7.45
C TRP A 146 6.63 -6.47 8.64
N THR A 147 6.83 -5.31 9.27
CA THR A 147 6.01 -4.88 10.41
C THR A 147 4.55 -4.70 10.03
N ILE A 148 4.24 -4.13 8.86
CA ILE A 148 2.87 -4.00 8.36
C ILE A 148 2.24 -5.40 8.18
N THR A 149 2.95 -6.33 7.54
CA THR A 149 2.46 -7.69 7.31
C THR A 149 2.18 -8.42 8.62
N LEU A 150 3.09 -8.34 9.59
CA LEU A 150 2.92 -8.93 10.91
C LEU A 150 1.74 -8.30 11.67
N SER A 151 1.57 -6.98 11.57
CA SER A 151 0.45 -6.27 12.21
C SER A 151 -0.91 -6.72 11.64
N VAL A 152 -1.01 -6.87 10.32
CA VAL A 152 -2.24 -7.34 9.67
C VAL A 152 -2.53 -8.80 10.05
N ASN A 153 -1.53 -9.68 10.00
CA ASN A 153 -1.69 -11.07 10.42
C ASN A 153 -2.12 -11.20 11.89
N PHE A 154 -1.58 -10.34 12.76
CA PHE A 154 -2.00 -10.29 14.15
C PHE A 154 -3.47 -9.83 14.28
N GLY A 155 -3.87 -8.79 13.56
CA GLY A 155 -5.26 -8.33 13.52
C GLY A 155 -6.25 -9.41 13.06
N PHE A 156 -5.88 -10.19 12.03
CA PHE A 156 -6.66 -11.35 11.60
C PHE A 156 -6.70 -12.46 12.65
N ALA A 157 -5.57 -12.79 13.28
CA ALA A 157 -5.53 -13.78 14.36
C ALA A 157 -6.44 -13.38 15.54
N SER A 158 -6.44 -12.09 15.91
CA SER A 158 -7.36 -11.54 16.92
C SER A 158 -8.83 -11.64 16.50
N LEU A 159 -9.15 -11.43 15.22
CA LEU A 159 -10.52 -11.57 14.72
C LEU A 159 -10.99 -13.04 14.74
N VAL A 160 -10.13 -13.97 14.35
CA VAL A 160 -10.40 -15.42 14.43
C VAL A 160 -10.60 -15.85 15.88
N ALA A 161 -9.74 -15.39 16.78
CA ALA A 161 -9.87 -15.63 18.21
C ALA A 161 -11.20 -15.07 18.75
N ALA A 162 -11.54 -13.81 18.45
CA ALA A 162 -12.81 -13.21 18.85
C ALA A 162 -14.02 -14.00 18.32
N THR A 163 -13.94 -14.50 17.08
CA THR A 163 -14.99 -15.33 16.49
C THR A 163 -15.13 -16.68 17.21
N ALA A 164 -14.01 -17.34 17.54
CA ALA A 164 -14.03 -18.59 18.29
C ALA A 164 -14.65 -18.41 19.70
N ALA A 165 -14.36 -17.28 20.36
CA ALA A 165 -14.95 -16.94 21.65
C ALA A 165 -16.48 -16.73 21.56
N LEU A 166 -17.00 -16.21 20.44
CA LEU A 166 -18.46 -16.05 20.23
C LEU A 166 -19.20 -17.39 20.13
N PHE A 167 -18.56 -18.44 19.62
CA PHE A 167 -19.19 -19.77 19.47
C PHE A 167 -19.14 -20.63 20.75
N HIS A 168 -18.29 -20.27 21.72
CA HIS A 168 -18.15 -20.98 23.00
C HIS A 168 -18.25 -20.01 24.19
N PRO A 169 -19.47 -19.51 24.51
CA PRO A 169 -19.66 -18.43 25.48
C PRO A 169 -19.33 -18.79 26.94
N ASP A 170 -19.34 -20.08 27.30
CA ASP A 170 -19.39 -20.47 28.72
C ASP A 170 -18.01 -20.80 29.36
N ASP A 171 -16.94 -21.07 28.60
CA ASP A 171 -15.65 -21.50 29.21
C ASP A 171 -14.36 -21.18 28.41
N PHE A 172 -14.43 -20.46 27.28
CA PHE A 172 -13.26 -20.29 26.39
C PHE A 172 -12.63 -18.89 26.47
N ALA A 173 -11.94 -18.59 27.58
CA ALA A 173 -11.03 -17.46 27.63
C ALA A 173 -9.76 -17.80 26.83
N ILE A 174 -9.61 -17.21 25.64
CA ILE A 174 -8.46 -17.46 24.76
C ILE A 174 -7.20 -16.97 25.46
N ALA A 175 -6.35 -17.91 25.84
CA ALA A 175 -5.09 -17.61 26.50
C ALA A 175 -4.10 -16.95 25.50
N PRO A 176 -3.19 -16.08 25.96
CA PRO A 176 -2.22 -15.41 25.09
C PRO A 176 -1.40 -16.38 24.22
N TRP A 177 -1.08 -17.57 24.75
CA TRP A 177 -0.34 -18.59 24.01
C TRP A 177 -1.15 -19.18 22.85
N GLN A 178 -2.48 -19.30 22.98
CA GLN A 178 -3.35 -19.78 21.89
C GLN A 178 -3.43 -18.74 20.76
N LEU A 179 -3.50 -17.45 21.12
CA LEU A 179 -3.46 -16.37 20.14
C LEU A 179 -2.15 -16.37 19.35
N LEU A 180 -1.01 -16.60 20.03
CA LEU A 180 0.29 -16.73 19.36
C LEU A 180 0.35 -17.92 18.39
N LEU A 181 -0.24 -19.06 18.75
CA LEU A 181 -0.29 -20.22 17.85
C LEU A 181 -1.14 -19.94 16.60
N ILE A 182 -2.31 -19.31 16.76
CA ILE A 182 -3.14 -18.88 15.62
C ILE A 182 -2.36 -17.90 14.75
N PHE A 183 -1.66 -16.94 15.35
CA PHE A 183 -0.82 -15.99 14.63
C PHE A 183 0.30 -16.67 13.82
N TYR A 184 1.01 -17.64 14.42
CA TYR A 184 2.04 -18.39 13.69
C TYR A 184 1.46 -19.24 12.55
N ALA A 185 0.30 -19.86 12.77
CA ALA A 185 -0.39 -20.59 11.71
C ALA A 185 -0.78 -19.68 10.53
N MET A 186 -1.29 -18.48 10.82
CA MET A 186 -1.62 -17.48 9.79
C MET A 186 -0.38 -16.99 9.05
N CYS A 187 0.73 -16.73 9.75
CA CYS A 187 2.00 -16.37 9.12
C CYS A 187 2.53 -17.47 8.21
N PHE A 188 2.46 -18.74 8.64
CA PHE A 188 2.88 -19.88 7.83
C PHE A 188 2.00 -20.05 6.60
N LEU A 189 0.68 -19.89 6.73
CA LEU A 189 -0.25 -19.96 5.61
C LEU A 189 0.02 -18.84 4.59
N ALA A 190 0.22 -17.60 5.06
CA ALA A 190 0.57 -16.48 4.21
C ALA A 190 1.90 -16.72 3.46
N PHE A 191 2.91 -17.25 4.17
CA PHE A 191 4.17 -17.63 3.56
C PHE A 191 4.00 -18.71 2.49
N ALA A 192 3.25 -19.78 2.78
CA ALA A 192 2.96 -20.85 1.83
C ALA A 192 2.20 -20.33 0.59
N ALA A 193 1.21 -19.46 0.78
CA ALA A 193 0.45 -18.86 -0.31
C ALA A 193 1.35 -18.06 -1.27
N VAL A 194 2.32 -17.30 -0.75
CA VAL A 194 3.26 -16.54 -1.58
C VAL A 194 4.34 -17.43 -2.20
N ALA A 195 4.84 -18.42 -1.45
CA ALA A 195 5.90 -19.33 -1.92
C ALA A 195 5.42 -20.24 -3.08
N PHE A 196 4.21 -20.79 -3.00
CA PHE A 196 3.68 -21.71 -4.00
C PHE A 196 2.74 -21.04 -5.02
N GLY A 197 2.16 -19.88 -4.69
CA GLY A 197 1.11 -19.23 -5.46
C GLY A 197 1.56 -18.16 -6.44
N ASN A 198 2.84 -18.11 -6.84
CA ASN A 198 3.39 -16.99 -7.64
C ASN A 198 2.65 -16.74 -8.97
N ARG A 199 2.06 -17.79 -9.57
CA ARG A 199 1.20 -17.66 -10.76
C ARG A 199 -0.21 -17.15 -10.48
N LEU A 200 -0.75 -17.38 -9.28
CA LEU A 200 -2.10 -16.98 -8.89
C LEU A 200 -2.13 -15.60 -8.23
N LEU A 201 -0.99 -15.10 -7.76
CA LEU A 201 -0.82 -13.78 -7.14
C LEU A 201 -1.49 -12.63 -7.92
N PRO A 202 -1.34 -12.52 -9.26
CA PRO A 202 -2.02 -11.48 -10.01
C PRO A 202 -3.55 -11.59 -9.98
N ALA A 203 -4.08 -12.81 -10.02
CA ALA A 203 -5.52 -13.06 -9.98
C ALA A 203 -6.10 -12.81 -8.58
N VAL A 204 -5.40 -13.24 -7.53
CA VAL A 204 -5.80 -13.03 -6.12
C VAL A 204 -5.86 -11.54 -5.80
N ASP A 205 -4.85 -10.76 -6.22
CA ASP A 205 -4.83 -9.33 -5.97
C ASP A 205 -5.94 -8.58 -6.76
N THR A 206 -6.27 -9.01 -7.99
CA THR A 206 -7.46 -8.48 -8.70
C THR A 206 -8.76 -8.85 -7.98
N ALA A 207 -8.88 -10.08 -7.49
CA ALA A 207 -10.07 -10.53 -6.76
C ALA A 207 -10.21 -9.79 -5.41
N CYS A 208 -9.10 -9.55 -4.71
CA CYS A 208 -9.05 -8.74 -3.51
C CYS A 208 -9.51 -7.30 -3.80
N ALA A 209 -8.99 -6.69 -4.87
CA ALA A 209 -9.41 -5.36 -5.31
C ALA A 209 -10.92 -5.30 -5.57
N ALA A 210 -11.47 -6.29 -6.25
CA ALA A 210 -12.91 -6.40 -6.51
C ALA A 210 -13.72 -6.60 -5.22
N PHE A 211 -13.24 -7.44 -4.30
CA PHE A 211 -13.89 -7.66 -3.01
C PHE A 211 -13.92 -6.39 -2.15
N THR A 212 -12.82 -5.63 -2.12
CA THR A 212 -12.76 -4.35 -1.42
C THR A 212 -13.70 -3.32 -2.07
N ALA A 213 -13.77 -3.28 -3.40
CA ALA A 213 -14.73 -2.44 -4.13
C ALA A 213 -16.18 -2.68 -3.67
N VAL A 214 -16.57 -3.97 -3.66
CA VAL A 214 -17.91 -4.39 -3.24
C VAL A 214 -18.16 -4.04 -1.78
N SER A 215 -17.18 -4.27 -0.90
CA SER A 215 -17.28 -3.95 0.53
C SER A 215 -17.52 -2.46 0.79
N ILE A 216 -16.86 -1.59 0.00
CA ILE A 216 -17.07 -0.13 0.05
C ILE A 216 -18.50 0.22 -0.38
N LEU A 217 -18.97 -0.32 -1.51
CA LEU A 217 -20.33 -0.07 -1.99
C LEU A 217 -21.38 -0.49 -0.96
N VAL A 218 -21.24 -1.68 -0.38
CA VAL A 218 -22.12 -2.19 0.67
C VAL A 218 -22.11 -1.27 1.89
N THR A 219 -20.93 -0.82 2.33
CA THR A 219 -20.82 0.11 3.47
C THR A 219 -21.49 1.44 3.19
N CYS A 220 -21.31 2.00 1.98
CA CYS A 220 -21.99 3.22 1.56
C CYS A 220 -23.52 3.07 1.55
N VAL A 221 -24.05 1.95 1.03
CA VAL A 221 -25.49 1.68 1.04
C VAL A 221 -26.02 1.50 2.46
N CYS A 222 -25.33 0.73 3.31
CA CYS A 222 -25.71 0.53 4.71
C CYS A 222 -25.72 1.85 5.51
N LEU A 223 -24.70 2.70 5.32
CA LEU A 223 -24.64 4.03 5.93
C LEU A 223 -25.77 4.92 5.42
N SER A 224 -26.01 4.95 4.11
CA SER A 224 -27.08 5.75 3.50
C SER A 224 -28.47 5.32 3.98
N ALA A 225 -28.70 4.01 4.11
CA ALA A 225 -29.95 3.46 4.63
C ALA A 225 -30.16 3.76 6.13
N LYS A 226 -29.08 3.78 6.93
CA LYS A 226 -29.15 4.10 8.38
C LYS A 226 -29.07 5.60 8.68
N ALA A 227 -28.74 6.45 7.71
CA ALA A 227 -28.66 7.90 7.87
C ALA A 227 -30.02 8.59 8.15
N GLY A 228 -31.13 7.85 8.12
CA GLY A 228 -32.45 8.34 8.53
C GLY A 228 -32.64 8.52 10.05
N ALA A 229 -31.72 8.04 10.89
CA ALA A 229 -31.85 8.12 12.35
C ALA A 229 -30.89 9.14 12.98
N GLY A 230 -31.39 10.35 13.25
CA GLY A 230 -30.81 11.30 14.21
C GLY A 230 -29.71 12.25 13.68
N ARG A 231 -30.11 13.40 13.13
CA ARG A 231 -29.19 14.52 12.87
C ARG A 231 -28.70 15.12 14.20
N HIS A 232 -27.45 14.89 14.58
CA HIS A 232 -26.81 15.72 15.61
C HIS A 232 -26.48 17.09 15.01
N SER A 233 -26.92 18.17 15.68
CA SER A 233 -26.76 19.55 15.22
C SER A 233 -25.27 19.94 15.12
N PRO A 234 -24.82 20.57 14.00
CA PRO A 234 -23.44 21.06 13.83
C PRO A 234 -22.98 22.05 14.90
N SER A 235 -23.92 22.68 15.63
CA SER A 235 -23.60 23.60 16.72
C SER A 235 -22.96 22.91 17.93
N PHE A 236 -23.26 21.64 18.19
CA PHE A 236 -22.62 20.87 19.26
C PHE A 236 -21.16 20.51 18.91
N THR A 237 -20.83 20.54 17.62
CA THR A 237 -19.53 20.16 17.05
C THR A 237 -18.49 21.27 17.17
N LEU A 238 -18.90 22.55 17.07
CA LEU A 238 -18.00 23.70 17.15
C LEU A 238 -17.69 24.13 18.60
N VAL A 239 -18.63 23.98 19.53
CA VAL A 239 -18.40 24.31 20.95
C VAL A 239 -17.35 23.40 21.59
N MET A 240 -17.33 22.11 21.23
CA MET A 240 -16.35 21.15 21.77
C MET A 240 -14.93 21.38 21.24
N ILE A 241 -14.79 21.88 20.01
CA ILE A 241 -13.49 22.28 19.43
C ILE A 241 -12.94 23.53 20.12
N GLY A 242 -13.80 24.49 20.48
CA GLY A 242 -13.39 25.66 21.27
C GLY A 242 -12.84 25.30 22.66
N PHE A 243 -13.36 24.24 23.27
CA PHE A 243 -12.94 23.79 24.60
C PHE A 243 -11.62 22.98 24.60
N LEU A 244 -11.22 22.42 23.45
CA LEU A 244 -9.95 21.69 23.29
C LEU A 244 -8.76 22.59 22.93
N LEU A 245 -9.03 23.84 22.55
CA LEU A 245 -8.03 24.84 22.16
C LEU A 245 -7.80 25.94 23.21
N SER A 246 -8.51 25.89 24.35
CA SER A 246 -8.26 26.72 25.55
C SER A 246 -7.57 25.90 26.63
#